data_AF-A0A851S1J0-F1
#
_entry.id   AF-A0A851S1J0-F1
#
_cell.length_a   1.000
_cell.length_b   1.000
_cell.length_c   1.000
_cell.angle_alpha   90.00
_cell.angle_beta   90.00
_cell.angle_gamma   90.00
#
_symmetry.space_group_name_H-M   'P 1'
#
loop_
_entity.id
_entity.type
_entity.pdbx_description
1 polymer ?
#
loop_
_entity_poly.entity_id
_entity_poly.type
_entity_poly.pdbx_seq_one_letter_code
_entity_poly.pdbx_strand_id
1 'polypeptide(L)'
;GQIVGGHEAQPHSHPYMAFLKIAELGSCGGFLVAPDWVMSAAHCMGNITVILGAHNIEEPEKTQQVRGVLKYHEHPEYNPGTMENDIMLLQARTLSQPLAFPQLTSKATLNDYIQTIPLPKTGSDLPTGTKCVIAGWGLIDEDRTTNKLFETKVSIYSRRRCSLFYPHLDSGMVCAGSFHQLKDSSQGDSGGPLVCNEVAQGIVSFGYNFPPGVYTRISNYLPWIKKVMKK
;
A
#
# COMPACT_ATOMS: atom_id res chain seq x y z
N GLY A 1 4.44 9.02 3.26
CA GLY A 1 3.97 8.35 4.50
C GLY A 1 4.82 8.72 5.68
N GLN A 2 4.57 8.07 6.81
CA GLN A 2 5.36 8.20 8.04
C GLN A 2 5.64 6.82 8.67
N ILE A 3 6.90 6.50 8.95
CA ILE A 3 7.42 5.30 9.64
C ILE A 3 8.28 5.73 10.86
N VAL A 4 7.74 6.63 11.68
CA VAL A 4 8.38 7.13 12.92
C VAL A 4 8.49 6.03 13.97
N GLY A 5 9.66 5.90 14.61
CA GLY A 5 9.95 4.84 15.58
C GLY A 5 10.22 3.47 14.95
N GLY A 6 10.29 3.41 13.62
CA GLY A 6 10.70 2.22 12.87
C GLY A 6 12.21 2.07 12.73
N HIS A 7 12.61 1.14 11.88
CA HIS A 7 14.01 0.91 11.52
C HIS A 7 14.13 0.62 10.03
N GLU A 8 15.33 0.77 9.48
CA GLU A 8 15.61 0.37 8.09
C GLU A 8 15.29 -1.12 7.94
N ALA A 9 14.46 -1.44 6.95
CA ALA A 9 14.14 -2.83 6.64
C ALA A 9 15.39 -3.54 6.12
N GLN A 10 15.46 -4.87 6.32
CA GLN A 10 16.49 -5.64 5.65
C GLN A 10 16.29 -5.51 4.12
N PRO A 11 17.35 -5.25 3.33
CA PRO A 11 17.20 -5.08 1.89
C PRO A 11 16.40 -6.22 1.25
N HIS A 12 15.34 -5.84 0.54
CA HIS A 12 14.43 -6.76 -0.15
C HIS A 12 13.64 -7.75 0.73
N SER A 13 13.50 -7.52 2.04
CA SER A 13 12.67 -8.34 2.93
C SER A 13 11.16 -8.24 2.66
N HIS A 14 10.72 -7.21 1.92
CA HIS A 14 9.33 -7.00 1.53
C HIS A 14 9.18 -7.01 0.00
N PRO A 15 9.35 -8.17 -0.66
CA PRO A 15 9.43 -8.27 -2.12
C PRO A 15 8.12 -7.91 -2.84
N TYR A 16 7.04 -7.69 -2.11
CA TYR A 16 5.76 -7.24 -2.65
C TYR A 16 5.62 -5.71 -2.71
N MET A 17 6.52 -4.95 -2.09
CA MET A 17 6.39 -3.49 -2.04
C MET A 17 6.54 -2.86 -3.42
N ALA A 18 5.68 -1.89 -3.70
CA ALA A 18 5.74 -1.06 -4.89
C ALA A 18 5.85 0.41 -4.49
N PHE A 19 6.81 1.11 -5.09
CA PHE A 19 6.87 2.57 -5.03
C PHE A 19 6.12 3.15 -6.22
N LEU A 20 5.14 4.01 -5.96
CA LEU A 20 4.33 4.68 -6.97
C LEU A 20 4.83 6.11 -7.11
N LYS A 21 5.57 6.38 -8.18
CA LYS A 21 5.98 7.73 -8.54
C LYS A 21 4.85 8.40 -9.31
N ILE A 22 4.28 9.46 -8.74
CA ILE A 22 3.14 10.18 -9.32
C ILE A 22 3.67 11.51 -9.89
N ALA A 23 3.58 11.68 -11.20
CA ALA A 23 4.09 12.90 -11.84
C ALA A 23 3.46 14.14 -11.21
N GLU A 24 4.30 15.12 -10.84
CA GLU A 24 3.92 16.44 -10.30
C GLU A 24 3.20 16.44 -8.93
N LEU A 25 2.83 15.27 -8.40
CA LEU A 25 2.02 15.13 -7.17
C LEU A 25 2.74 14.43 -6.03
N GLY A 26 3.93 13.87 -6.27
CA GLY A 26 4.75 13.21 -5.26
C GLY A 26 4.78 11.69 -5.41
N SER A 27 4.53 10.97 -4.33
CA SER A 27 4.58 9.50 -4.32
C SER A 27 3.59 8.86 -3.37
N CYS A 28 3.21 7.63 -3.71
CA CYS A 28 2.48 6.72 -2.84
C CYS A 28 3.20 5.37 -2.75
N GLY A 29 2.78 4.56 -1.80
CA GLY A 29 3.04 3.14 -1.76
C GLY A 29 2.00 2.35 -2.56
N GLY A 30 2.36 1.11 -2.84
CA GLY A 30 1.47 0.08 -3.35
C GLY A 30 2.06 -1.28 -3.06
N PHE A 31 1.38 -2.33 -3.48
CA PHE A 31 1.88 -3.70 -3.31
C PHE A 31 1.39 -4.65 -4.39
N LEU A 32 2.26 -5.56 -4.80
CA LEU A 32 1.99 -6.53 -5.86
C LEU A 32 1.12 -7.66 -5.34
N VAL A 33 -0.08 -7.82 -5.91
CA VAL A 33 -1.04 -8.87 -5.52
C VAL A 33 -1.18 -9.96 -6.60
N ALA A 34 -0.73 -9.67 -7.82
CA ALA A 34 -0.49 -10.62 -8.90
C ALA A 34 0.54 -10.02 -9.87
N PRO A 35 1.15 -10.79 -10.81
CA PRO A 35 2.25 -10.30 -11.64
C PRO A 35 1.96 -9.03 -12.47
N ASP A 36 0.71 -8.73 -12.79
CA ASP A 36 0.30 -7.49 -13.47
C ASP A 36 -0.65 -6.61 -12.66
N TRP A 37 -0.79 -6.86 -11.35
CA TRP A 37 -1.73 -6.17 -10.49
C TRP A 37 -1.06 -5.63 -9.24
N VAL A 38 -1.04 -4.31 -9.15
CA VAL A 38 -0.64 -3.57 -7.95
C VAL A 38 -1.89 -2.99 -7.30
N MET A 39 -1.99 -3.15 -5.98
CA MET A 39 -3.04 -2.54 -5.18
C MET A 39 -2.49 -1.29 -4.48
N SER A 40 -3.31 -0.25 -4.40
CA SER A 40 -3.02 1.01 -3.71
C SER A 40 -4.31 1.68 -3.26
N ALA A 41 -4.21 2.87 -2.67
CA ALA A 41 -5.35 3.71 -2.31
C ALA A 41 -5.90 4.45 -3.53
N ALA A 42 -7.20 4.75 -3.55
CA ALA A 42 -7.84 5.52 -4.61
C ALA A 42 -7.35 6.98 -4.62
N HIS A 43 -7.11 7.57 -3.44
CA HIS A 43 -6.57 8.93 -3.35
C HIS A 43 -5.17 9.09 -3.97
N CYS A 44 -4.46 8.00 -4.26
CA CYS A 44 -3.17 7.98 -4.96
C CYS A 44 -3.30 8.04 -6.49
N MET A 45 -4.51 8.23 -7.04
CA MET A 45 -4.75 8.33 -8.47
C MET A 45 -3.94 9.47 -9.11
N GLY A 46 -3.34 9.20 -10.27
CA GLY A 46 -2.54 10.19 -11.01
C GLY A 46 -1.79 9.56 -12.18
N ASN A 47 -0.80 10.26 -12.72
CA ASN A 47 0.10 9.70 -13.73
C ASN A 47 1.22 8.89 -13.05
N ILE A 48 1.00 7.59 -12.90
CA ILE A 48 1.82 6.70 -12.06
C ILE A 48 2.85 5.92 -12.89
N THR A 49 4.09 5.94 -12.39
CA THR A 49 5.12 4.94 -12.70
C THR A 49 5.31 4.02 -11.50
N VAL A 50 5.23 2.72 -11.71
CA VAL A 50 5.38 1.70 -10.68
C VAL A 50 6.82 1.21 -10.67
N ILE A 51 7.47 1.21 -9.51
CA ILE A 51 8.81 0.65 -9.29
C ILE A 51 8.70 -0.50 -8.28
N LEU A 52 9.04 -1.71 -8.72
CA LEU A 52 9.06 -2.92 -7.91
C LEU A 52 10.50 -3.31 -7.57
N GLY A 53 10.71 -4.03 -6.47
CA GLY A 53 12.02 -4.62 -6.12
C GLY A 53 13.06 -3.62 -5.60
N ALA A 54 12.64 -2.39 -5.28
CA ALA A 54 13.51 -1.36 -4.73
C ALA A 54 13.76 -1.56 -3.22
N HIS A 55 14.99 -1.37 -2.76
CA HIS A 55 15.28 -1.04 -1.36
C HIS A 55 15.54 0.47 -1.24
N ASN A 56 16.46 0.99 -2.05
CA ASN A 56 16.70 2.43 -2.22
C ASN A 56 16.05 2.94 -3.51
N ILE A 57 15.13 3.91 -3.40
CA ILE A 57 14.36 4.46 -4.53
C ILE A 57 15.12 5.50 -5.37
N GLU A 58 16.24 6.03 -4.87
CA GLU A 58 17.07 6.98 -5.62
C GLU A 58 18.24 6.31 -6.34
N GLU A 59 18.63 5.11 -5.91
CA GLU A 59 19.71 4.35 -6.53
C GLU A 59 19.17 3.38 -7.59
N PRO A 60 19.84 3.29 -8.76
CA PRO A 60 19.50 2.28 -9.76
C PRO A 60 19.95 0.90 -9.29
N GLU A 61 19.01 0.12 -8.75
CA GLU A 61 19.28 -1.25 -8.31
C GLU A 61 18.93 -2.26 -9.40
N LYS A 62 19.79 -3.28 -9.59
CA LYS A 62 19.55 -4.35 -10.59
C LYS A 62 18.30 -5.19 -10.30
N THR A 63 17.79 -5.13 -9.07
CA THR A 63 16.58 -5.81 -8.61
C THR A 63 15.31 -5.11 -9.09
N GLN A 64 15.41 -3.84 -9.50
CA GLN A 64 14.25 -3.02 -9.82
C GLN A 64 13.60 -3.40 -11.15
N GLN A 65 12.27 -3.35 -11.16
CA GLN A 65 11.48 -3.38 -12.39
C GLN A 65 10.58 -2.15 -12.45
N VAL A 66 10.82 -1.30 -13.45
CA VAL A 66 10.00 -0.12 -13.73
C VAL A 66 8.87 -0.52 -14.70
N ARG A 67 7.65 -0.07 -14.40
CA ARG A 67 6.43 -0.41 -15.13
C ARG A 67 5.53 0.82 -15.27
N GLY A 68 4.86 0.93 -16.41
CA GLY A 68 3.77 1.88 -16.59
C GLY A 68 2.44 1.27 -16.12
N VAL A 69 1.42 2.11 -15.99
CA VAL A 69 0.05 1.66 -15.70
C VAL A 69 -0.77 1.66 -16.98
N LEU A 70 -1.30 0.49 -17.35
CA LEU A 70 -2.17 0.33 -18.53
C LEU A 70 -3.61 0.76 -18.22
N LYS A 71 -4.10 0.41 -17.03
CA LYS A 71 -5.46 0.72 -16.56
C LYS A 71 -5.46 1.01 -15.08
N TYR A 72 -6.29 1.98 -14.72
CA TYR A 72 -6.62 2.35 -13.35
C TYR A 72 -8.04 1.84 -13.06
N HIS A 73 -8.19 1.12 -11.96
CA HIS A 73 -9.47 0.61 -11.48
C HIS A 73 -9.70 1.12 -10.07
N GLU A 74 -10.17 2.36 -9.98
CA GLU A 74 -10.68 2.97 -8.75
C GLU A 74 -11.99 2.29 -8.33
N HIS A 75 -12.24 2.18 -7.02
CA HIS A 75 -13.53 1.70 -6.55
C HIS A 75 -14.64 2.69 -6.99
N PRO A 76 -15.73 2.23 -7.63
CA PRO A 76 -16.74 3.12 -8.20
C PRO A 76 -17.51 3.96 -7.16
N GLU A 77 -17.42 3.58 -5.89
CA GLU A 77 -18.04 4.27 -4.76
C GLU A 77 -17.00 5.01 -3.90
N TYR A 78 -15.78 5.21 -4.39
CA TYR A 78 -14.79 6.02 -3.68
C TYR A 78 -15.31 7.45 -3.48
N ASN A 79 -15.20 7.94 -2.25
CA ASN A 79 -15.63 9.27 -1.88
C ASN A 79 -14.45 10.07 -1.31
N PRO A 80 -13.92 11.07 -2.04
CA PRO A 80 -12.76 11.84 -1.59
C PRO A 80 -13.06 12.76 -0.38
N GLY A 81 -14.35 13.03 -0.09
CA GLY A 81 -14.74 13.83 1.07
C GLY A 81 -14.73 13.06 2.39
N THR A 82 -15.02 11.75 2.34
CA THR A 82 -15.09 10.87 3.52
C THR A 82 -13.94 9.85 3.57
N MET A 83 -13.17 9.72 2.49
CA MET A 83 -12.19 8.65 2.25
C MET A 83 -12.80 7.23 2.31
N GLU A 84 -14.12 7.11 2.14
CA GLU A 84 -14.79 5.80 2.04
C GLU A 84 -14.43 5.11 0.72
N ASN A 85 -14.32 3.79 0.76
CA ASN A 85 -13.95 2.97 -0.39
C ASN A 85 -12.62 3.37 -1.05
N ASP A 86 -11.65 3.82 -0.24
CA ASP A 86 -10.33 4.26 -0.69
C ASP A 86 -9.43 3.07 -1.10
N ILE A 87 -9.70 2.51 -2.28
CA ILE A 87 -8.96 1.40 -2.88
C ILE A 87 -8.94 1.52 -4.40
N MET A 88 -7.77 1.22 -4.97
CA MET A 88 -7.54 1.17 -6.40
C MET A 88 -6.67 -0.03 -6.78
N LEU A 89 -6.98 -0.61 -7.94
CA LEU A 89 -6.16 -1.63 -8.60
C LEU A 89 -5.52 -1.05 -9.87
N LEU A 90 -4.22 -1.23 -10.00
CA LEU A 90 -3.42 -0.80 -11.14
C LEU A 90 -3.02 -2.02 -11.97
N GLN A 91 -3.36 -2.02 -13.25
CA GLN A 91 -2.83 -3.01 -14.18
C GLN A 91 -1.45 -2.57 -14.67
N ALA A 92 -0.39 -2.95 -13.94
CA ALA A 92 0.98 -2.52 -14.17
C ALA A 92 1.69 -3.41 -15.19
N ARG A 93 2.11 -2.83 -16.33
CA ARG A 93 2.78 -3.56 -17.41
C ARG A 93 3.90 -2.74 -18.04
N THR A 94 4.85 -3.42 -18.68
CA THR A 94 5.85 -2.75 -19.52
C THR A 94 5.15 -2.17 -20.75
N LEU A 95 5.33 -0.89 -21.03
CA LEU A 95 4.93 -0.27 -22.30
C LEU A 95 6.14 -0.28 -23.23
N SER A 96 6.01 -0.88 -24.41
CA SER A 96 7.01 -0.80 -25.47
C SER A 96 6.94 0.60 -26.12
N GLN A 97 8.08 1.26 -26.33
CA GLN A 97 8.24 2.48 -27.17
C GLN A 97 8.01 2.14 -28.70
N PRO A 98 7.77 3.09 -29.63
CA PRO A 98 6.49 3.13 -30.36
C PRO A 98 6.40 2.42 -31.75
N LEU A 99 5.14 2.04 -32.04
CA LEU A 99 4.36 2.16 -33.30
C LEU A 99 4.42 1.14 -34.46
N ALA A 100 5.35 0.18 -34.53
CA ALA A 100 5.35 -0.78 -35.67
C ALA A 100 4.79 -2.18 -35.35
N PHE A 101 4.64 -2.53 -34.07
CA PHE A 101 4.23 -3.87 -33.64
C PHE A 101 3.16 -3.79 -32.54
N PRO A 102 2.25 -4.77 -32.43
CA PRO A 102 1.31 -4.84 -31.32
C PRO A 102 2.08 -4.71 -30.00
N GLN A 103 1.68 -3.75 -29.16
CA GLN A 103 2.37 -3.42 -27.90
C GLN A 103 2.53 -4.68 -27.04
N LEU A 104 3.76 -5.18 -26.94
CA LEU A 104 4.05 -6.38 -26.16
C LEU A 104 4.11 -5.96 -24.68
N THR A 105 2.94 -5.94 -24.03
CA THR A 105 2.85 -5.62 -22.61
C THR A 105 3.26 -6.84 -21.78
N SER A 106 4.41 -6.77 -21.09
CA SER A 106 4.88 -7.85 -20.21
C SER A 106 4.52 -7.59 -18.74
N LYS A 107 4.22 -8.68 -18.01
CA LYS A 107 3.95 -8.67 -16.57
C LYS A 107 5.25 -8.46 -15.77
N ALA A 108 5.17 -8.21 -14.47
CA ALA A 108 6.33 -8.29 -13.59
C ALA A 108 6.93 -9.70 -13.63
N THR A 109 8.26 -9.78 -13.71
CA THR A 109 8.98 -11.06 -13.58
C THR A 109 9.20 -11.32 -12.10
N LEU A 110 8.56 -12.35 -11.57
CA LEU A 110 8.73 -12.71 -10.16
C LEU A 110 10.10 -13.33 -9.91
N ASN A 111 10.72 -12.98 -8.80
CA ASN A 111 12.03 -13.48 -8.34
C ASN A 111 12.18 -13.23 -6.83
N ASP A 112 13.37 -13.45 -6.27
CA ASP A 112 13.62 -13.28 -4.83
C ASP A 112 13.32 -11.87 -4.30
N TYR A 113 13.39 -10.85 -5.16
CA TYR A 113 13.20 -9.43 -4.83
C TYR A 113 11.80 -8.91 -5.18
N ILE A 114 11.06 -9.65 -6.02
CA ILE A 114 9.74 -9.27 -6.52
C ILE A 114 8.79 -10.45 -6.42
N GLN A 115 7.88 -10.40 -5.44
CA GLN A 115 6.91 -11.45 -5.16
C GLN A 115 5.54 -10.85 -4.92
N THR A 116 4.50 -11.67 -5.03
CA THR A 116 3.13 -11.25 -4.73
C THR A 116 2.82 -11.50 -3.25
N ILE A 117 2.06 -10.60 -2.62
CA ILE A 117 1.53 -10.83 -1.27
C ILE A 117 0.11 -11.44 -1.35
N PRO A 118 -0.22 -12.45 -0.53
CA PRO A 118 -1.56 -13.02 -0.52
C PRO A 118 -2.61 -12.02 0.00
N LEU A 119 -3.81 -12.14 -0.56
CA LEU A 119 -5.01 -11.44 -0.14
C LEU A 119 -5.75 -12.22 0.96
N PRO A 120 -6.55 -11.54 1.80
CA PRO A 120 -7.27 -12.19 2.88
C PRO A 120 -8.42 -13.05 2.35
N LYS A 121 -9.01 -13.86 3.23
CA LYS A 121 -10.23 -14.61 2.91
C LYS A 121 -11.44 -13.68 3.01
N THR A 122 -12.47 -13.95 2.21
CA THR A 122 -13.72 -13.17 2.25
C THR A 122 -14.34 -13.22 3.65
N GLY A 123 -14.62 -12.04 4.22
CA GLY A 123 -15.20 -11.92 5.56
C GLY A 123 -14.23 -12.26 6.71
N SER A 124 -12.94 -12.43 6.48
CA SER A 124 -11.99 -12.68 7.57
C SER A 124 -11.96 -11.50 8.54
N ASP A 125 -12.02 -11.81 9.83
CA ASP A 125 -11.90 -10.80 10.87
C ASP A 125 -10.46 -10.50 11.26
N LEU A 126 -10.23 -9.27 11.74
CA LEU A 126 -8.95 -8.80 12.25
C LEU A 126 -9.10 -8.53 13.75
N PRO A 127 -8.76 -9.52 14.61
CA PRO A 127 -8.90 -9.36 16.05
C PRO A 127 -8.11 -8.17 16.58
N THR A 128 -8.66 -7.52 17.60
CA THR A 128 -7.96 -6.45 18.33
C THR A 128 -6.62 -6.98 18.87
N GLY A 129 -5.56 -6.18 18.74
CA GLY A 129 -4.22 -6.55 19.18
C GLY A 129 -3.46 -7.44 18.20
N THR A 130 -4.04 -7.81 17.06
CA THR A 130 -3.30 -8.48 15.98
C THR A 130 -2.11 -7.61 15.58
N LYS A 131 -0.91 -8.20 15.61
CA LYS A 131 0.33 -7.52 15.23
C LYS A 131 0.45 -7.50 13.72
N CYS A 132 0.81 -6.34 13.18
CA CYS A 132 0.99 -6.11 11.77
C CYS A 132 2.29 -5.33 11.53
N VAL A 133 2.74 -5.34 10.29
CA VAL A 133 3.87 -4.57 9.80
C VAL A 133 3.38 -3.61 8.73
N ILE A 134 3.91 -2.39 8.78
CA ILE A 134 3.81 -1.40 7.72
C ILE A 134 5.24 -1.06 7.28
N ALA A 135 5.40 -0.78 5.99
CA ALA A 135 6.69 -0.40 5.42
C ALA A 135 6.51 0.74 4.41
N GLY A 136 7.57 1.52 4.20
CA GLY A 136 7.55 2.64 3.28
C GLY A 136 8.86 3.42 3.20
N TRP A 137 8.91 4.39 2.28
CA TRP A 137 9.98 5.34 1.99
C TRP A 137 9.60 6.77 2.40
N GLY A 138 8.60 6.90 3.28
CA GLY A 138 8.14 8.20 3.79
C GLY A 138 9.07 8.84 4.82
N LEU A 139 8.51 9.76 5.60
CA LEU A 139 9.18 10.36 6.75
C LEU A 139 9.47 9.28 7.81
N ILE A 140 10.68 9.26 8.37
CA ILE A 140 11.10 8.35 9.44
C ILE A 140 11.28 9.08 10.78
N ASP A 141 11.14 10.40 10.78
CA ASP A 141 11.09 11.30 11.95
C ASP A 141 10.38 12.61 11.56
N GLU A 142 10.13 13.52 12.51
CA GLU A 142 9.41 14.79 12.29
C GLU A 142 9.94 15.58 11.07
N ASP A 143 11.26 15.65 10.90
CA ASP A 143 11.93 16.39 9.82
C ASP A 143 12.88 15.52 8.97
N ARG A 144 12.78 14.18 9.06
CA ARG A 144 13.71 13.27 8.38
C ARG A 144 13.01 12.36 7.37
N THR A 145 13.37 12.49 6.10
CA THR A 145 12.98 11.57 5.03
C THR A 145 14.02 10.46 4.86
N THR A 146 13.61 9.36 4.20
CA THR A 146 14.51 8.28 3.80
C THR A 146 14.29 7.94 2.33
N ASN A 147 15.37 7.55 1.65
CA ASN A 147 15.29 6.95 0.32
C ASN A 147 15.33 5.43 0.37
N LYS A 148 15.56 4.86 1.55
CA LYS A 148 15.56 3.42 1.80
C LYS A 148 14.27 2.96 2.47
N LEU A 149 13.90 1.71 2.26
CA LEU A 149 12.71 1.13 2.85
C LEU A 149 12.87 1.02 4.37
N PHE A 150 11.91 1.58 5.11
CA PHE A 150 11.79 1.44 6.56
C PHE A 150 10.54 0.64 6.91
N GLU A 151 10.58 -0.05 8.05
CA GLU A 151 9.43 -0.78 8.58
C GLU A 151 9.19 -0.49 10.07
N THR A 152 7.95 -0.67 10.49
CA THR A 152 7.58 -0.68 11.91
C THR A 152 6.41 -1.62 12.18
N LYS A 153 6.25 -1.96 13.46
CA LYS A 153 5.19 -2.82 13.96
C LYS A 153 4.04 -1.98 14.49
N VAL A 154 2.84 -2.31 14.05
CA VAL A 154 1.59 -1.72 14.54
C VAL A 154 0.67 -2.82 15.03
N SER A 155 -0.40 -2.45 15.75
CA SER A 155 -1.40 -3.41 16.20
C SER A 155 -2.81 -2.92 15.92
N ILE A 156 -3.71 -3.84 15.61
CA ILE A 156 -5.11 -3.53 15.31
C ILE A 156 -5.81 -2.98 16.55
N TYR A 157 -6.47 -1.84 16.39
CA TYR A 157 -7.31 -1.24 17.42
C TYR A 157 -8.71 -1.87 17.36
N SER A 158 -9.35 -2.02 18.53
CA SER A 158 -10.78 -2.36 18.57
C SER A 158 -11.59 -1.28 17.86
N ARG A 159 -12.63 -1.66 17.13
CA ARG A 159 -13.52 -0.73 16.45
C ARG A 159 -14.06 0.36 17.39
N ARG A 160 -14.49 -0.03 18.59
CA ARG A 160 -14.95 0.91 19.64
C ARG A 160 -13.92 1.98 19.98
N ARG A 161 -12.65 1.60 20.19
CA ARG A 161 -11.57 2.56 20.46
C ARG A 161 -11.29 3.43 19.25
N CYS A 162 -11.29 2.87 18.04
CA CYS A 162 -11.05 3.67 16.85
C CYS A 162 -12.15 4.70 16.62
N SER A 163 -13.42 4.36 16.84
CA SER A 163 -14.55 5.28 16.70
C SER A 163 -14.52 6.48 17.68
N LEU A 164 -13.72 6.43 18.74
CA LEU A 164 -13.49 7.59 19.61
C LEU A 164 -12.65 8.67 18.92
N PHE A 165 -11.77 8.26 18.00
CA PHE A 165 -10.93 9.17 17.20
C PHE A 165 -11.55 9.47 15.83
N TYR A 166 -12.24 8.48 15.25
CA TYR A 166 -12.83 8.54 13.92
C TYR A 166 -14.32 8.19 13.96
N PRO A 167 -15.22 9.16 14.23
CA PRO A 167 -16.66 8.91 14.39
C PRO A 167 -17.34 8.30 13.16
N HIS A 168 -16.77 8.51 11.97
CA HIS A 168 -17.31 8.05 10.68
C HIS A 168 -16.70 6.73 10.18
N LEU A 169 -16.05 5.95 11.06
CA LEU A 169 -15.44 4.69 10.66
C LEU A 169 -16.49 3.66 10.21
N ASP A 170 -16.47 3.29 8.92
CA ASP A 170 -17.36 2.28 8.34
C ASP A 170 -16.82 0.84 8.48
N SER A 171 -17.51 -0.16 7.92
CA SER A 171 -17.11 -1.58 7.97
C SER A 171 -15.97 -1.94 7.02
N GLY A 172 -15.77 -1.11 6.00
CA GLY A 172 -14.68 -1.18 5.03
C GLY A 172 -13.38 -0.55 5.54
N MET A 173 -13.33 -0.06 6.77
CA MET A 173 -12.15 0.52 7.41
C MET A 173 -11.70 -0.28 8.64
N VAL A 174 -10.40 -0.20 8.94
CA VAL A 174 -9.77 -0.73 10.16
C VAL A 174 -8.70 0.24 10.63
N CYS A 175 -8.38 0.23 11.92
CA CYS A 175 -7.39 1.15 12.48
C CYS A 175 -6.26 0.38 13.13
N ALA A 176 -5.04 0.87 12.95
CA ALA A 176 -3.85 0.28 13.53
C ALA A 176 -2.87 1.38 13.94
N GLY A 177 -2.07 1.09 14.96
CA GLY A 177 -1.02 2.00 15.42
C GLY A 177 -0.18 1.39 16.52
N SER A 178 0.84 2.13 16.96
CA SER A 178 1.64 1.78 18.14
C SER A 178 0.84 2.07 19.42
N PHE A 179 0.68 1.06 20.29
CA PHE A 179 0.03 1.24 21.59
C PHE A 179 0.94 1.86 22.65
N HIS A 180 2.26 1.88 22.44
CA HIS A 180 3.24 2.19 23.47
C HIS A 180 3.90 3.56 23.30
N GLN A 181 3.80 4.17 22.12
CA GLN A 181 4.46 5.44 21.82
C GLN A 181 3.47 6.37 21.14
N LEU A 182 2.88 7.29 21.92
CA LEU A 182 1.93 8.30 21.41
C LEU A 182 2.55 9.25 20.39
N LYS A 183 3.88 9.32 20.33
CA LYS A 183 4.65 10.10 19.35
C LYS A 183 4.99 9.34 18.06
N ASP A 184 4.80 8.03 18.02
CA ASP A 184 4.99 7.26 16.78
C ASP A 184 3.79 7.52 15.87
N SER A 185 3.87 8.59 15.07
CA SER A 185 2.89 8.95 14.04
C SER A 185 2.93 8.02 12.82
N SER A 186 3.44 6.80 13.01
CA SER A 186 3.63 5.78 12.00
C SER A 186 2.30 5.35 11.38
N GLN A 187 2.06 5.84 10.16
CA GLN A 187 0.88 5.52 9.36
C GLN A 187 1.20 4.59 8.19
N GLY A 188 2.47 4.52 7.76
CA GLY A 188 2.84 3.89 6.50
C GLY A 188 2.92 4.90 5.37
N ASP A 189 3.35 4.46 4.19
CA ASP A 189 3.13 5.21 2.95
C ASP A 189 1.69 5.09 2.49
N SER A 190 1.05 6.21 2.16
CA SER A 190 -0.28 6.25 1.53
C SER A 190 -0.39 5.22 0.42
N GLY A 191 -1.42 4.37 0.46
CA GLY A 191 -1.59 3.29 -0.51
C GLY A 191 -0.73 2.03 -0.27
N GLY A 192 0.21 2.06 0.67
CA GLY A 192 1.01 0.90 1.07
C GLY A 192 0.21 -0.15 1.84
N PRO A 193 0.74 -1.39 1.98
CA PRO A 193 0.04 -2.46 2.67
C PRO A 193 0.15 -2.39 4.20
N LEU A 194 -0.92 -2.74 4.88
CA LEU A 194 -0.91 -3.24 6.26
C LEU A 194 -0.84 -4.76 6.23
N VAL A 195 0.29 -5.32 6.64
CA VAL A 195 0.56 -6.77 6.55
C VAL A 195 0.42 -7.42 7.92
N CYS A 196 -0.49 -8.38 8.05
CA CYS A 196 -0.64 -9.15 9.29
C CYS A 196 -0.63 -10.65 8.95
N ASN A 197 0.17 -11.43 9.67
CA ASN A 197 0.37 -12.87 9.40
C ASN A 197 0.70 -13.13 7.91
N GLU A 198 1.61 -12.34 7.35
CA GLU A 198 2.09 -12.45 5.95
C GLU A 198 1.01 -12.22 4.87
N VAL A 199 -0.15 -11.67 5.26
CA VAL A 199 -1.27 -11.35 4.36
C VAL A 199 -1.47 -9.83 4.32
N ALA A 200 -1.74 -9.28 3.14
CA ALA A 200 -2.15 -7.89 2.99
C ALA A 200 -3.58 -7.72 3.53
N GLN A 201 -3.73 -7.16 4.73
CA GLN A 201 -5.01 -7.04 5.42
C GLN A 201 -5.66 -5.67 5.25
N GLY A 202 -4.84 -4.65 5.03
CA GLY A 202 -5.32 -3.29 4.78
C GLY A 202 -4.45 -2.49 3.83
N ILE A 203 -4.93 -1.31 3.49
CA ILE A 203 -4.24 -0.30 2.66
C ILE A 203 -4.18 0.98 3.47
N VAL A 204 -3.00 1.59 3.60
CA VAL A 204 -2.85 2.88 4.28
C VAL A 204 -3.70 3.93 3.59
N SER A 205 -4.62 4.56 4.31
CA SER A 205 -5.59 5.52 3.76
C SER A 205 -5.36 6.92 4.31
N PHE A 206 -5.74 7.17 5.57
CA PHE A 206 -5.58 8.48 6.21
C PHE A 206 -5.36 8.34 7.72
N GLY A 207 -4.98 9.41 8.39
CA GLY A 207 -4.81 9.41 9.84
C GLY A 207 -4.42 10.78 10.37
N TYR A 208 -4.35 10.89 11.70
CA TYR A 208 -3.80 12.07 12.36
C TYR A 208 -2.28 11.90 12.54
N ASN A 209 -1.60 12.97 12.96
CA ASN A 209 -0.17 12.92 13.33
C ASN A 209 0.09 12.14 14.63
N PHE A 210 -0.86 11.32 15.08
CA PHE A 210 -0.76 10.43 16.24
C PHE A 210 -1.61 9.17 15.98
N PRO A 211 -1.25 8.02 16.56
CA PRO A 211 -1.97 6.78 16.33
C PRO A 211 -3.38 6.76 16.96
N PRO A 212 -4.33 5.98 16.40
CA PRO A 212 -4.14 5.06 15.27
C PRO A 212 -4.32 5.74 13.90
N GLY A 213 -3.67 5.20 12.86
CA GLY A 213 -4.03 5.50 11.47
C GLY A 213 -5.22 4.64 11.01
N VAL A 214 -5.90 5.06 9.95
CA VAL A 214 -7.01 4.37 9.30
C VAL A 214 -6.54 3.73 8.00
N TYR A 215 -7.01 2.50 7.79
CA TYR A 215 -6.66 1.66 6.66
C TYR A 215 -7.92 1.12 6.02
N THR A 216 -7.94 1.04 4.69
CA THR A 216 -8.99 0.34 3.96
C THR A 216 -8.88 -1.16 4.21
N ARG A 217 -9.93 -1.79 4.73
CA ARG A 217 -9.99 -3.21 5.08
C ARG A 217 -10.23 -4.07 3.83
N ILE A 218 -9.17 -4.69 3.30
CA ILE A 218 -9.17 -5.40 2.01
C ILE A 218 -10.24 -6.51 1.95
N SER A 219 -10.48 -7.22 3.06
CA SER A 219 -11.47 -8.31 3.10
C SER A 219 -12.89 -7.88 2.71
N ASN A 220 -13.24 -6.60 2.92
CA ASN A 220 -14.53 -6.01 2.55
C ASN A 220 -14.69 -5.87 1.02
N TYR A 221 -13.59 -5.68 0.29
CA TYR A 221 -13.58 -5.37 -1.14
C TYR A 221 -13.28 -6.58 -2.03
N LEU A 222 -13.09 -7.77 -1.46
CA LEU A 222 -12.73 -8.97 -2.22
C LEU A 222 -13.67 -9.33 -3.38
N PRO A 223 -15.01 -9.17 -3.27
CA PRO A 223 -15.90 -9.38 -4.42
C PRO A 223 -15.57 -8.44 -5.59
N TRP A 224 -15.33 -7.16 -5.31
CA TRP A 224 -14.93 -6.17 -6.31
C TRP A 224 -13.54 -6.47 -6.88
N ILE A 225 -12.55 -6.74 -6.02
CA ILE A 225 -11.17 -7.09 -6.42
C ILE A 225 -11.19 -8.27 -7.40
N LYS A 226 -11.89 -9.36 -7.05
CA LYS A 226 -11.99 -10.56 -7.90
C LYS A 226 -12.69 -10.27 -9.23
N LYS A 227 -13.70 -9.39 -9.25
CA LYS A 227 -14.40 -8.99 -10.47
C LYS A 227 -13.50 -8.18 -11.41
N VAL A 228 -12.68 -7.27 -10.85
CA VAL A 228 -11.74 -6.45 -11.61
C VAL A 228 -10.59 -7.29 -12.17
N MET A 229 -9.96 -8.13 -11.34
CA MET A 229 -8.79 -8.93 -11.75
C MET A 229 -9.10 -10.07 -12.73
N LYS A 230 -10.39 -10.38 -12.97
CA LYS A 230 -10.84 -11.33 -13.99
C LYS A 230 -10.94 -10.73 -15.40
N LYS A 231 -10.92 -9.40 -15.52
CA LYS A 231 -10.99 -8.68 -16.80
C LYS A 231 -9.63 -8.59 -17.46
#